data_AF-S2XUS2-F1
#
_entry.id   AF-S2XUS2-F1
#
_cell.length_a   1.000
_cell.length_b   1.000
_cell.length_c   1.000
_cell.angle_alpha   90.00
_cell.angle_beta   90.00
_cell.angle_gamma   90.00
#
_symmetry.space_group_name_H-M   'P 1'
#
loop_
_entity.id
_entity.type
_entity.pdbx_description
1 polymer ?
#
loop_
_entity_poly.entity_id
_entity_poly.type
_entity_poly.pdbx_seq_one_letter_code
_entity_poly.pdbx_strand_id
1 'polypeptide(L)' 'MNKDKIKGFYYLWVLVLFFELAWLYIVNYSTDSADDLIFVVTVIAATLTVGAVGLKLFGESDD' A
#
# COMPACT_ATOMS: atom_id res chain seq x y z
N MET A 1 19.80 -3.45 8.21
CA MET A 1 19.74 -3.81 6.75
C MET A 1 20.23 -2.60 5.96
N ASN A 2 20.99 -2.73 4.87
CA ASN A 2 21.59 -1.53 4.23
C ASN A 2 20.50 -0.51 3.86
N LYS A 3 20.67 0.76 4.27
CA LYS A 3 19.64 1.82 4.22
C LYS A 3 19.06 2.03 2.81
N ASP A 4 19.86 1.75 1.78
CA ASP A 4 19.45 1.81 0.38
C ASP A 4 18.42 0.73 -0.01
N LYS A 5 18.50 -0.46 0.61
CA LYS A 5 17.52 -1.53 0.40
C LYS A 5 16.17 -1.18 1.01
N ILE A 6 16.16 -0.58 2.21
CA ILE A 6 14.93 -0.11 2.88
C ILE A 6 14.25 0.98 2.05
N LYS A 7 15.03 1.93 1.52
CA LYS A 7 14.52 2.94 0.58
C LYS A 7 13.92 2.31 -0.68
N GLY A 8 14.59 1.30 -1.26
CA GLY A 8 14.06 0.56 -2.40
C GLY A 8 12.71 -0.12 -2.12
N PHE A 9 12.58 -0.78 -0.97
CA PHE A 9 11.30 -1.38 -0.53
C PHE A 9 10.22 -0.33 -0.29
N TYR A 10 10.58 0.82 0.28
CA TYR A 10 9.65 1.94 0.44
C TYR A 10 9.12 2.43 -0.91
N TYR A 11 9.99 2.65 -1.89
CA TYR A 11 9.56 3.07 -3.23
C TYR A 11 8.68 2.04 -3.93
N LEU A 12 9.00 0.75 -3.80
CA LEU A 12 8.15 -0.33 -4.32
C LEU A 12 6.78 -0.34 -3.64
N TRP A 13 6.74 -0.16 -2.32
CA TRP A 13 5.49 -0.10 -1.57
C TRP A 13 4.63 1.10 -2.00
N VAL A 14 5.23 2.29 -2.16
CA VAL A 14 4.52 3.49 -2.68
C VAL A 14 3.98 3.24 -4.09
N LEU A 15 4.74 2.53 -4.94
CA LEU A 15 4.30 2.20 -6.30
C LEU A 15 3.08 1.27 -6.28
N VAL A 16 3.05 0.27 -5.41
CA VAL A 16 1.88 -0.61 -5.24
C VAL A 16 0.67 0.19 -4.80
N LEU A 17 0.82 1.05 -3.79
CA LEU A 17 -0.24 1.93 -3.31
C LEU A 17 -0.78 2.85 -4.42
N PHE A 18 0.11 3.37 -5.28
CA PHE A 18 -0.29 4.19 -6.43
C PHE A 18 -1.19 3.43 -7.40
N PHE A 19 -0.88 2.17 -7.71
CA PHE A 19 -1.74 1.33 -8.55
C PHE A 19 -3.09 1.03 -7.89
N GLU A 20 -3.12 0.80 -6.58
CA GLU A 20 -4.38 0.59 -5.84
C GLU A 20 -5.27 1.83 -5.86
N LEU A 21 -4.70 3.03 -5.72
CA LEU A 21 -5.44 4.30 -5.81
C LEU A 21 -5.96 4.55 -7.23
N ALA A 22 -5.18 4.23 -8.26
CA ALA A 22 -5.63 4.29 -9.65
C ALA A 22 -6.78 3.29 -9.90
N TRP A 23 -6.69 2.09 -9.33
CA TRP A 23 -7.74 1.09 -9.42
C TRP A 23 -9.02 1.54 -8.69
N LEU A 24 -8.90 2.13 -7.50
CA LEU A 24 -10.03 2.74 -6.78
C LEU A 24 -10.73 3.80 -7.62
N TYR A 25 -9.97 4.67 -8.30
CA TYR A 25 -10.54 5.67 -9.19
C TYR A 25 -11.36 5.04 -10.33
N ILE A 26 -10.83 3.98 -10.95
CA ILE A 26 -11.52 3.24 -12.01
C ILE A 26 -12.80 2.60 -11.47
N VAL A 27 -12.71 1.86 -10.36
CA VAL A 27 -13.85 1.15 -9.75
C VAL A 27 -14.95 2.12 -9.31
N ASN A 28 -14.58 3.25 -8.69
CA ASN A 28 -15.52 4.29 -8.29
C ASN A 28 -16.26 4.92 -9.49
N TYR A 29 -15.65 4.94 -10.67
CA TYR A 29 -16.28 5.48 -11.87
C TYR A 29 -17.09 4.43 -12.66
N SER A 30 -16.78 3.14 -12.49
CA SER A 30 -17.32 2.08 -13.35
C SER A 30 -18.25 1.09 -12.65
N THR A 31 -18.32 1.10 -11.31
CA THR A 31 -19.17 0.18 -10.54
C THR A 31 -20.23 0.94 -9.74
N ASP A 32 -21.48 0.46 -9.78
CA ASP A 32 -22.57 0.91 -8.88
C ASP A 32 -22.65 0.04 -7.60
N SER A 33 -21.86 -1.04 -7.54
CA SER A 33 -21.87 -2.01 -6.44
C SER A 33 -21.00 -1.54 -5.28
N ALA A 34 -21.60 -1.31 -4.11
CA ALA A 34 -20.89 -0.91 -2.90
C ALA A 34 -19.86 -1.96 -2.43
N ASP A 35 -20.10 -3.24 -2.70
CA ASP A 35 -19.22 -4.35 -2.28
C ASP A 35 -17.82 -4.26 -2.91
N ASP A 36 -17.75 -3.90 -4.19
CA ASP A 36 -16.49 -3.72 -4.92
C ASP A 36 -15.68 -2.54 -4.36
N LEU A 37 -16.36 -1.44 -4.03
CA LEU A 37 -15.74 -0.28 -3.38
C LEU A 37 -15.17 -0.64 -2.01
N ILE A 38 -15.95 -1.35 -1.19
CA ILE A 38 -15.50 -1.80 0.15
C ILE A 38 -14.29 -2.73 0.03
N PHE A 39 -14.28 -3.64 -0.95
CA PHE A 39 -13.15 -4.53 -1.19
C PHE A 39 -11.87 -3.75 -1.52
N VAL A 40 -11.92 -2.82 -2.48
CA VAL A 40 -10.74 -2.03 -2.87
C VAL A 40 -10.24 -1.16 -1.72
N VAL A 41 -11.15 -0.51 -0.97
CA VAL A 41 -10.77 0.28 0.22
C VAL A 41 -10.10 -0.59 1.29
N THR A 42 -10.58 -1.82 1.48
CA THR A 42 -9.99 -2.78 2.42
C THR A 42 -8.58 -3.19 1.99
N VAL A 43 -8.35 -3.41 0.69
CA VAL A 43 -7.02 -3.71 0.14
C VAL A 43 -6.06 -2.54 0.40
N ILE A 44 -6.46 -1.30 0.14
CA ILE A 44 -5.65 -0.11 0.42
C ILE A 44 -5.31 -0.01 1.91
N ALA A 45 -6.29 -0.23 2.80
CA ALA A 45 -6.07 -0.21 4.24
C ALA A 45 -5.06 -1.29 4.68
N ALA A 46 -5.14 -2.49 4.10
CA ALA A 46 -4.18 -3.56 4.35
C ALA A 46 -2.78 -3.17 3.87
N THR A 47 -2.65 -2.61 2.66
CA THR A 47 -1.37 -2.16 2.10
C THR A 47 -0.74 -1.05 2.94
N LEU A 48 -1.54 -0.09 3.42
CA LEU A 48 -1.08 0.94 4.36
C LEU A 48 -0.53 0.33 5.67
N THR A 49 -1.27 -0.63 6.23
CA THR A 49 -0.90 -1.28 7.49
C THR A 49 0.38 -2.10 7.33
N VAL A 50 0.48 -2.90 6.27
CA VAL A 50 1.67 -3.72 5.95
C VAL A 50 2.89 -2.82 5.69
N GLY A 51 2.71 -1.72 4.97
CA GLY A 51 3.78 -0.75 4.74
C GLY A 51 4.29 -0.12 6.03
N ALA A 52 3.39 0.39 6.86
CA ALA A 52 3.75 1.02 8.13
C ALA A 52 4.46 0.03 9.08
N VAL A 53 3.93 -1.18 9.22
CA VAL A 53 4.54 -2.23 10.06
C VAL A 53 5.88 -2.68 9.49
N GLY A 54 5.97 -2.91 8.17
CA GLY A 54 7.20 -3.31 7.51
C GLY A 54 8.30 -2.27 7.70
N LEU A 55 8.02 -1.00 7.44
CA LEU A 55 8.99 0.09 7.64
C LEU A 55 9.43 0.23 9.10
N LYS A 56 8.51 0.03 10.06
CA LYS A 56 8.86 0.03 11.48
C LYS A 56 9.82 -1.11 11.83
N LEU A 57 9.48 -2.34 11.44
CA LEU A 57 10.32 -3.52 11.72
C LEU A 57 11.70 -3.43 11.07
N PHE A 58 11.80 -2.89 9.85
CA PHE A 58 13.08 -2.71 9.17
C PHE A 58 13.87 -1.52 9.70
N GLY A 59 13.20 -0.48 10.22
CA GLY A 59 13.83 0.69 10.84
C GLY A 59 14.39 0.42 12.23
N GLU A 60 13.74 -0.43 13.04
CA GLU A 60 14.19 -0.82 14.39
C GLU A 60 15.38 -1.81 14.36
N SER A 61 15.65 -2.46 13.23
CA SER A 61 16.72 -3.46 13.09
C SER A 61 18.14 -2.91 12.90
N ASP A 62 18.33 -1.59 13.03
CA ASP A 62 19.61 -0.88 12.82
C ASP A 62 20.16 -0.20 14.10
N ASP A 63 19.53 -0.43 15.27
CA ASP A 63 20.05 -0.10 16.62
C ASP A 63 20.56 -1.37 17.34
#